data_AF-A0A7C3X5F1-F1
#
_entry.id   AF-A0A7C3X5F1-F1
#
_cell.length_a   1.000
_cell.length_b   1.000
_cell.length_c   1.000
_cell.angle_alpha   90.00
_cell.angle_beta   90.00
_cell.angle_gamma   90.00
#
_symmetry.space_group_name_H-M   'P 1'
#
loop_
_entity.id
_entity.type
_entity.pdbx_description
1 polymer ?
#
loop_
_entity_poly.entity_id
_entity_poly.type
_entity_poly.pdbx_seq_one_letter_code
_entity_poly.pdbx_strand_id
1 'polypeptide(L)'
;SLYLQKGVTEWLPRWKEQGWKRREGKSLKPVANADLWQELDALLGKHRVHFHWIEGHSGDPENARANQLAREAMRKAVMGDK
;
A
#
# COMPACT_ATOMS: atom_id res chain seq x y z
N SER A 1 -2.08 7.49 -3.62
CA SER A 1 -2.39 7.22 -2.20
C SER A 1 -1.26 7.70 -1.30
N LEU A 2 -1.55 8.53 -0.29
CA LEU A 2 -0.53 9.02 0.67
C LEU A 2 0.02 7.89 1.55
N TYR A 3 -0.80 6.89 1.89
CA TYR A 3 -0.35 5.75 2.70
C TYR A 3 0.74 4.95 2.00
N LEU A 4 0.55 4.65 0.70
CA LEU A 4 1.57 3.94 -0.08
C LEU A 4 2.81 4.81 -0.33
N GLN A 5 2.62 6.08 -0.65
CA GLN A 5 3.75 7.00 -0.86
C GLN A 5 4.63 7.06 0.39
N LYS A 6 4.08 7.48 1.54
CA LYS A 6 4.84 7.57 2.79
C LYS A 6 5.35 6.20 3.24
N GLY A 7 4.55 5.16 3.06
CA GLY A 7 4.95 3.81 3.38
C GLY A 7 6.21 3.39 2.64
N VAL A 8 6.28 3.55 1.32
CA VAL A 8 7.45 3.17 0.52
C VAL A 8 8.63 4.12 0.78
N THR A 9 8.41 5.43 0.88
CA THR A 9 9.51 6.40 0.93
C THR A 9 10.08 6.65 2.33
N GLU A 10 9.25 6.55 3.37
CA GLU A 10 9.63 6.94 4.74
C GLU A 10 9.65 5.75 5.71
N TRP A 11 8.66 4.85 5.63
CA TRP A 11 8.45 3.87 6.70
C TRP A 11 9.05 2.50 6.41
N LEU A 12 8.97 2.04 5.16
CA LEU A 12 9.39 0.70 4.74
C LEU A 12 10.85 0.39 5.11
N PRO A 13 11.84 1.29 4.87
CA PRO A 13 13.22 1.00 5.27
C PRO A 13 13.35 0.76 6.77
N ARG A 14 12.71 1.61 7.59
CA ARG A 14 12.73 1.49 9.05
C ARG A 14 12.00 0.25 9.56
N TRP A 15 10.88 -0.11 8.95
CA TRP A 15 10.14 -1.31 9.33
C TRP A 15 10.94 -2.58 9.07
N LYS A 16 11.69 -2.64 7.96
CA LYS A 16 12.59 -3.76 7.66
C LYS A 16 13.67 -3.89 8.73
N GLU A 17 14.32 -2.78 9.10
CA GLU A 17 15.33 -2.75 10.16
C GLU A 17 14.77 -3.19 11.52
N GLN A 18 13.51 -2.85 11.80
CA GLN A 18 12.84 -3.16 13.07
C GLN A 18 12.10 -4.51 13.07
N GLY A 19 12.35 -5.36 12.08
CA GLY A 19 11.73 -6.70 11.98
C GLY A 19 10.21 -6.63 11.87
N TRP A 20 9.69 -5.68 11.09
CA TRP A 20 8.27 -5.44 10.83
C TRP A 20 7.44 -5.09 12.06
N LYS A 21 8.08 -4.45 13.03
CA LYS A 21 7.44 -3.91 14.24
C LYS A 21 7.61 -2.40 14.28
N ARG A 22 6.63 -1.72 14.86
CA ARG A 22 6.67 -0.29 15.17
C ARG A 22 6.39 -0.07 16.65
N ARG A 23 6.90 1.04 17.18
CA ARG A 23 6.58 1.46 18.55
C ARG A 23 5.18 2.03 18.60
N GLU A 24 4.34 1.46 19.46
CA GLU A 24 3.02 1.97 19.79
C GLU A 24 2.96 2.20 21.30
N GLY A 25 3.10 3.46 21.70
CA GLY A 25 3.27 3.84 23.10
C GLY A 25 4.55 3.24 23.71
N LYS A 26 4.38 2.38 24.72
CA LYS A 26 5.48 1.72 25.43
C LYS A 26 5.85 0.34 24.87
N SER A 27 5.09 -0.18 23.91
CA SER A 27 5.27 -1.54 23.39
C SER A 27 5.67 -1.53 21.90
N LEU A 28 6.40 -2.56 21.48
CA LEU A 28 6.58 -2.86 20.06
C LEU A 28 5.40 -3.72 19.59
N LYS A 29 4.74 -3.29 18.53
CA LYS A 29 3.66 -4.04 17.89
C LYS A 29 3.98 -4.31 16.42
N PRO A 30 3.42 -5.37 15.83
CA PRO A 30 3.50 -5.57 14.38
C PRO A 30 2.99 -4.33 13.64
N VAL A 31 3.62 -4.02 12.51
CA VAL A 31 3.12 -3.00 11.58
C VAL A 31 1.75 -3.45 11.03
N ALA A 32 0.82 -2.53 10.88
CA ALA A 32 -0.47 -2.84 10.24
C ALA A 32 -0.24 -3.31 8.79
N ASN A 33 -0.88 -4.41 8.40
CA ASN A 33 -0.74 -5.04 7.08
C ASN A 33 0.71 -5.48 6.77
N ALA A 34 1.45 -5.95 7.80
CA ALA A 34 2.85 -6.35 7.64
C ALA A 34 3.04 -7.46 6.59
N ASP A 35 2.07 -8.36 6.44
CA ASP A 35 1.99 -9.38 5.41
C ASP A 35 2.04 -8.77 4.00
N LEU A 36 1.15 -7.82 3.72
CA LEU A 36 1.09 -7.14 2.41
C LEU A 36 2.37 -6.31 2.13
N TRP A 37 2.91 -5.66 3.15
CA TRP A 37 4.14 -4.89 2.99
C TRP A 37 5.38 -5.76 2.77
N GLN A 38 5.44 -6.93 3.40
CA GLN A 38 6.51 -7.91 3.16
C GLN A 38 6.46 -8.44 1.73
N GLU A 39 5.25 -8.75 1.23
CA GLU A 39 5.07 -9.17 -0.16
C GLU A 39 5.49 -8.06 -1.14
N LEU A 40 5.07 -6.83 -0.89
CA LEU A 40 5.48 -5.68 -1.69
C LEU A 40 7.00 -5.49 -1.67
N ASP A 41 7.65 -5.58 -0.51
CA ASP A 41 9.11 -5.45 -0.38
C ASP A 41 9.85 -6.53 -1.18
N ALA A 42 9.36 -7.77 -1.15
CA ALA A 42 9.92 -8.86 -1.95
C ALA A 42 9.82 -8.59 -3.46
N LEU A 43 8.74 -7.95 -3.92
CA LEU A 43 8.56 -7.55 -5.33
C LEU A 43 9.43 -6.34 -5.69
N LEU A 44 9.56 -5.37 -4.79
CA LEU A 44 10.42 -4.20 -4.97
C LEU A 44 11.91 -4.57 -5.03
N GLY A 45 12.33 -5.65 -4.36
CA GLY A 45 13.68 -6.20 -4.53
C GLY A 45 13.93 -6.82 -5.91
N LYS A 46 12.88 -7.24 -6.62
CA LYS A 46 12.98 -7.91 -7.94
C LYS A 46 12.91 -6.93 -9.11
N HIS A 47 12.20 -5.81 -8.94
CA HIS A 47 11.89 -4.88 -10.02
C HIS A 47 12.43 -3.48 -9.73
N ARG A 48 12.91 -2.78 -10.76
CA ARG A 48 13.19 -1.35 -10.66
C ARG A 48 11.88 -0.57 -10.80
N VAL A 49 11.35 -0.08 -9.69
CA VAL A 49 10.07 0.63 -9.64
C VAL A 49 10.31 2.10 -9.31
N HIS A 50 9.67 2.98 -10.07
CA HIS A 50 9.61 4.43 -9.80
C HIS A 50 8.22 4.79 -9.33
N PHE A 51 8.12 5.35 -8.12
CA PHE A 51 6.85 5.77 -7.54
C PHE A 51 6.55 7.22 -7.91
N HIS A 52 5.45 7.42 -8.63
CA HIS A 52 4.91 8.74 -8.93
C HIS A 52 3.65 8.94 -8.10
N TRP A 53 3.70 9.88 -7.16
CA TRP A 53 2.52 10.28 -6.42
C TRP A 53 1.79 11.38 -7.18
N ILE A 54 0.52 11.15 -7.44
CA ILE A 54 -0.41 12.11 -8.02
C ILE A 54 -1.48 12.47 -6.99
N GLU A 55 -1.93 13.71 -7.04
CA GLU A 55 -3.04 14.17 -6.21
C GLU A 55 -4.35 13.47 -6.61
N GLY A 56 -5.19 13.15 -5.63
CA GLY A 56 -6.50 12.57 -5.89
C GLY A 56 -7.38 13.55 -6.67
N HIS A 57 -8.14 13.05 -7.65
CA HIS A 57 -9.02 13.87 -8.50
C HIS A 57 -8.31 14.92 -9.38
N SER A 58 -7.00 14.80 -9.58
CA SER A 58 -6.19 15.65 -10.47
C SER A 58 -6.54 15.54 -11.97
N GLY A 59 -7.55 14.75 -12.34
CA GLY A 59 -7.97 14.55 -13.73
C GLY A 59 -7.16 13.49 -14.49
N ASP A 60 -6.23 12.79 -13.83
CA ASP A 60 -5.44 11.69 -14.42
C ASP A 60 -6.37 10.52 -14.88
N PRO A 61 -6.48 10.26 -16.20
CA PRO A 61 -7.41 9.26 -16.74
C PRO A 61 -7.11 7.83 -16.27
N GLU A 62 -5.83 7.48 -16.14
CA GLU A 62 -5.38 6.16 -15.74
C GLU A 62 -5.71 5.87 -14.28
N ASN A 63 -5.52 6.84 -13.39
CA ASN A 63 -5.93 6.75 -11.99
C ASN A 63 -7.44 6.71 -11.84
N ALA A 64 -8.19 7.47 -12.65
CA ALA A 64 -9.65 7.40 -12.67
C ALA A 64 -10.13 5.99 -13.09
N ARG A 65 -9.49 5.42 -14.12
CA ARG A 65 -9.76 4.05 -14.57
C ARG A 65 -9.42 3.02 -13.49
N ALA A 66 -8.27 3.14 -12.82
CA ALA A 66 -7.90 2.26 -11.72
C ALA A 66 -8.93 2.30 -10.56
N ASN A 67 -9.39 3.50 -10.19
CA ASN A 67 -10.43 3.68 -9.19
C ASN A 67 -11.78 3.07 -9.61
N GLN A 68 -12.17 3.21 -10.89
CA GLN A 68 -13.36 2.56 -11.42
C GLN A 68 -13.27 1.03 -11.31
N LEU A 69 -12.16 0.44 -11.76
CA LEU A 69 -11.92 -1.01 -11.69
C LEU A 69 -11.96 -1.52 -10.25
N ALA A 70 -11.32 -0.80 -9.32
CA ALA A 70 -11.37 -1.14 -7.90
C ALA A 70 -12.80 -1.13 -7.34
N ARG A 71 -13.60 -0.12 -7.71
CA ARG A 71 -15.02 -0.02 -7.30
C ARG A 71 -15.88 -1.14 -7.90
N GLU A 72 -15.64 -1.49 -9.16
CA GLU A 72 -16.32 -2.62 -9.83
C GLU A 72 -15.98 -3.95 -9.16
N ALA A 73 -14.70 -4.19 -8.87
CA ALA A 73 -14.26 -5.39 -8.16
C ALA A 73 -14.89 -5.50 -6.76
N MET A 74 -14.92 -4.40 -6.00
CA MET A 74 -15.60 -4.37 -4.70
C MET A 74 -17.09 -4.71 -4.82
N ARG A 75 -17.80 -4.11 -5.79
CA ARG A 75 -19.22 -4.43 -6.02
C ARG A 75 -19.43 -5.90 -6.35
N LYS A 76 -18.57 -6.49 -7.19
CA LYS A 76 -18.63 -7.92 -7.53
C LYS A 76 -18.36 -8.80 -6.32
N ALA A 77 -17.35 -8.49 -5.52
CA ALA A 77 -17.03 -9.23 -4.30
C ALA A 77 -18.21 -9.22 -3.31
N VAL A 78 -18.83 -8.05 -3.09
CA VAL A 78 -19.98 -7.92 -2.17
C VAL A 78 -21.24 -8.63 -2.70
N MET A 79 -21.42 -8.72 -4.02
CA MET A 79 -22.58 -9.40 -4.63
C MET A 79 -22.38 -10.90 -4.87
N GLY A 80 -21.13 -11.39 -4.89
CA GLY A 80 -20.79 -12.79 -5.11
C GLY A 80 -20.86 -13.68 -3.86
N ASP A 81 -21.01 -13.09 -2.68
CA ASP A 81 -21.23 -13.78 -1.39
C ASP A 81 -22.73 -13.96 -1.05
N LYS A 82 -23.61 -13.99 -2.06
CA LYS A 82 -25.04 -14.30 -1.92
C LYS A 82 -25.45 -15.51 -2.74
#